data_AF-A0A0Q9QQV1-F1
#
_entry.id   AF-A0A0Q9QQV1-F1
#
_cell.length_a   1.000
_cell.length_b   1.000
_cell.length_c   1.000
_cell.angle_alpha   90.00
_cell.angle_beta   90.00
_cell.angle_gamma   90.00
#
_symmetry.space_group_name_H-M   'P 1'
#
loop_
_entity.id
_entity.type
_entity.pdbx_description
1 polymer ?
#
loop_
_entity_poly.entity_id
_entity_poly.type
_entity_poly.pdbx_seq_one_letter_code
_entity_poly.pdbx_strand_id
1 'polypeptide(L)'
;MKRGPARLLALLLVLPLLSGFAADAADAFVGHWIATDGSGYRLEVVRQGGKLLVSEIDPTDDDGTPGRASTHPAVVEKGFLEVQDDEVPSSYTLNEATGHLVRSDNILSFKKVGS
;
A
#
# COMPACT_ATOMS: atom_id res chain seq x y z
N MET A 1 25.67 17.20 59.75
CA MET A 1 26.01 17.24 58.31
C MET A 1 26.20 15.82 57.79
N LYS A 2 25.32 15.31 56.94
CA LYS A 2 25.54 14.12 56.10
C LYS A 2 24.79 14.34 54.78
N ARG A 3 25.54 14.48 53.68
CA ARG A 3 25.03 14.48 52.29
C ARG A 3 25.28 13.09 51.70
N GLY A 4 24.33 12.55 50.95
CA GLY A 4 24.48 11.33 50.15
C GLY A 4 23.18 11.00 49.41
N PRO A 5 23.24 10.49 48.18
CA PRO A 5 22.74 11.24 47.03
C PRO A 5 21.36 10.81 46.50
N ALA A 6 20.67 11.78 45.92
CA ALA A 6 19.48 11.62 45.09
C ALA A 6 19.74 10.59 43.98
N ARG A 7 19.00 9.48 44.00
CA ARG A 7 18.91 8.57 42.87
C ARG A 7 17.72 9.00 42.03
N LEU A 8 18.01 9.82 41.03
CA LEU A 8 17.14 10.09 39.91
C LEU A 8 16.83 8.75 39.24
N LEU A 9 15.61 8.24 39.44
CA LEU A 9 15.14 7.04 38.77
C LEU A 9 14.90 7.40 37.30
N ALA A 10 15.88 7.12 36.44
CA ALA A 10 15.72 7.25 35.00
C ALA A 10 14.71 6.19 34.53
N LEU A 11 13.46 6.62 34.33
CA LEU A 11 12.43 5.82 33.67
C LEU A 11 12.81 5.73 32.18
N LEU A 12 13.51 4.66 31.81
CA LEU A 12 13.76 4.33 30.41
C LEU A 12 12.40 3.95 29.80
N LEU A 13 11.73 4.91 29.17
CA LEU A 13 10.59 4.66 28.30
C LEU A 13 11.10 3.86 27.10
N VAL A 14 11.00 2.54 27.19
CA VAL A 14 11.07 1.67 26.02
C VAL A 14 9.81 1.94 25.23
N LEU A 15 9.91 2.81 24.22
CA LEU A 15 8.93 2.89 23.14
C LEU A 15 8.98 1.53 22.42
N PRO A 16 7.93 0.69 22.48
CA PRO A 16 7.87 -0.44 21.57
C PRO A 16 7.80 0.13 20.15
N LEU A 17 8.75 -0.28 19.33
CA LEU A 17 8.83 0.05 17.91
C LEU A 17 7.48 -0.27 17.26
N LEU A 18 6.75 0.77 16.84
CA LEU A 18 5.52 0.69 16.03
C LEU A 18 5.76 0.12 14.62
N SER A 19 6.93 -0.47 14.36
CA SER A 19 7.32 -1.00 13.04
C SER A 19 6.54 -2.27 12.64
N GLY A 20 5.80 -2.91 13.55
CA GLY A 20 4.97 -4.06 13.23
C GLY A 20 3.67 -3.70 12.51
N PHE A 21 3.02 -2.59 12.88
CA PHE A 21 1.69 -2.24 12.37
C PHE A 21 1.73 -1.74 10.92
N ALA A 22 2.81 -1.05 10.54
CA ALA A 22 3.00 -0.56 9.18
C ALA A 22 3.40 -1.67 8.19
N ALA A 23 4.12 -2.69 8.64
CA ALA A 23 4.45 -3.85 7.80
C ALA A 23 3.18 -4.64 7.45
N ASP A 24 2.34 -4.91 8.45
CA ASP A 24 1.07 -5.64 8.32
C ASP A 24 0.07 -4.89 7.43
N ALA A 25 -0.04 -3.56 7.59
CA ALA A 25 -0.90 -2.73 6.77
C ALA A 25 -0.49 -2.71 5.28
N ALA A 26 0.82 -2.68 5.00
CA ALA A 26 1.34 -2.71 3.65
C ALA A 26 1.18 -4.09 2.98
N ASP A 27 1.29 -5.18 3.74
CA ASP A 27 1.13 -6.54 3.21
C ASP A 27 -0.33 -6.83 2.79
N ALA A 28 -1.31 -6.12 3.36
CA ALA A 28 -2.71 -6.21 2.92
C ALA A 28 -2.89 -5.83 1.44
N PHE A 29 -2.09 -4.87 0.94
CA PHE A 29 -2.13 -4.40 -0.45
C PHE A 29 -1.37 -5.30 -1.41
N VAL A 30 -0.37 -6.05 -0.95
CA VAL A 30 0.49 -6.90 -1.80
C VAL A 30 -0.35 -7.99 -2.50
N GLY A 31 -0.19 -8.10 -3.81
CA GLY A 31 -0.81 -9.14 -4.64
C GLY A 31 -1.27 -8.63 -6.00
N HIS A 32 -2.01 -9.48 -6.70
CA HIS A 32 -2.57 -9.20 -8.01
C HIS A 32 -4.05 -8.84 -7.89
N TRP A 33 -4.46 -7.80 -8.60
CA TRP A 33 -5.80 -7.23 -8.54
C TRP A 33 -6.35 -7.01 -9.95
N ILE A 34 -7.64 -7.29 -10.14
CA ILE A 34 -8.32 -7.13 -11.43
C ILE A 34 -9.55 -6.24 -11.25
N ALA A 35 -9.76 -5.29 -12.17
CA ALA A 35 -10.90 -4.41 -12.16
C ALA A 35 -12.23 -5.20 -12.23
N THR A 36 -13.18 -4.79 -11.42
CA THR A 36 -14.48 -5.47 -11.25
C THR A 36 -15.53 -5.03 -12.26
N ASP A 37 -15.30 -3.92 -12.96
CA ASP A 37 -16.16 -3.36 -14.00
C ASP A 37 -16.04 -4.08 -15.35
N GLY A 38 -15.07 -5.01 -15.48
CA GLY A 38 -14.82 -5.75 -16.72
C GLY A 38 -13.95 -5.00 -17.72
N SER A 39 -13.38 -3.84 -17.37
CA SER A 39 -12.47 -3.07 -18.23
C SER A 39 -11.19 -3.81 -18.61
N GLY A 40 -10.83 -4.87 -17.88
CA GLY A 40 -9.61 -5.64 -18.10
C GLY A 40 -8.37 -5.02 -17.45
N TYR A 41 -8.49 -3.84 -16.83
CA TYR A 41 -7.42 -3.17 -16.10
C TYR A 41 -6.96 -4.01 -14.89
N ARG A 42 -5.66 -4.02 -14.62
CA ARG A 42 -5.07 -4.81 -13.52
C ARG A 42 -4.08 -3.98 -12.73
N LEU A 43 -3.95 -4.33 -11.45
CA LEU A 43 -2.90 -3.82 -10.58
C LEU A 43 -2.08 -4.97 -10.05
N GLU A 44 -0.78 -4.78 -9.96
CA GLU A 44 0.11 -5.66 -9.22
C GLU A 44 0.83 -4.83 -8.17
N VAL A 45 0.73 -5.24 -6.91
CA VAL A 45 1.42 -4.58 -5.81
C VAL A 45 2.45 -5.55 -5.25
N VAL A 46 3.73 -5.18 -5.31
CA VAL A 46 4.83 -6.02 -4.82
C VAL A 46 5.66 -5.28 -3.78
N ARG A 47 6.25 -6.05 -2.87
CA ARG A 47 7.24 -5.54 -1.91
C ARG A 47 8.64 -5.80 -2.44
N GLN A 48 9.42 -4.74 -2.64
CA GLN A 48 10.81 -4.83 -3.08
C GLN A 48 11.71 -3.96 -2.21
N GLY A 49 12.66 -4.58 -1.50
CA GLY A 49 13.65 -3.86 -0.68
C GLY A 49 13.04 -2.97 0.41
N GLY A 50 11.92 -3.38 1.00
CA GLY A 50 11.19 -2.61 2.02
C GLY A 50 10.27 -1.51 1.49
N LYS A 51 10.21 -1.32 0.17
CA LYS A 51 9.28 -0.40 -0.52
C LYS A 51 8.14 -1.19 -1.18
N LEU A 52 7.02 -0.51 -1.42
CA LEU A 52 5.98 -1.04 -2.30
C LEU A 52 6.18 -0.49 -3.71
N LEU A 53 5.92 -1.33 -4.70
CA LEU A 53 5.78 -0.94 -6.09
C LEU A 53 4.38 -1.32 -6.54
N VAL A 54 3.73 -0.41 -7.27
CA VAL A 54 2.43 -0.65 -7.90
C VAL A 54 2.64 -0.60 -9.40
N SER A 55 2.35 -1.71 -10.07
CA SER A 55 2.29 -1.79 -11.53
C SER A 55 0.82 -1.64 -11.96
N GLU A 56 0.54 -0.54 -12.64
CA GLU A 56 -0.73 -0.25 -13.29
C GLU A 56 -0.69 -0.80 -14.72
N ILE A 57 -1.59 -1.74 -15.05
CA ILE A 57 -1.58 -2.48 -16.30
C ILE A 57 -2.89 -2.22 -17.03
N ASP A 58 -2.78 -1.50 -18.15
CA ASP A 58 -3.90 -1.23 -19.05
C ASP A 58 -4.41 -2.54 -19.69
N PRO A 59 -5.70 -2.58 -20.07
CA PRO A 59 -6.21 -3.70 -20.87
C PRO A 59 -5.44 -3.86 -22.18
N THR A 60 -5.39 -5.09 -22.67
CA THR A 60 -4.93 -5.36 -24.04
C THR A 60 -5.88 -4.67 -25.01
N ASP A 61 -5.34 -3.89 -25.94
CA ASP A 61 -6.13 -3.23 -26.98
C ASP A 61 -6.81 -4.28 -27.88
N ASP A 62 -7.88 -3.88 -28.58
CA ASP A 62 -8.66 -4.76 -29.45
C ASP A 62 -7.82 -5.46 -30.55
N ASP A 63 -6.67 -4.88 -30.91
CA ASP A 63 -5.71 -5.41 -31.88
C ASP A 63 -4.76 -6.49 -31.29
N GLY A 64 -4.93 -6.86 -30.01
CA GLY A 64 -4.09 -7.83 -29.30
C GLY A 64 -2.76 -7.25 -28.81
N THR A 65 -2.56 -5.94 -28.91
CA THR A 65 -1.38 -5.25 -28.38
C THR A 65 -1.41 -5.30 -26.85
N PRO A 66 -0.34 -5.78 -26.18
CA PRO A 66 -0.27 -5.77 -24.72
C PRO A 66 -0.48 -4.35 -24.19
N GLY A 67 -1.37 -4.20 -23.21
CA GLY A 67 -1.60 -2.91 -22.56
C GLY A 67 -0.32 -2.38 -21.93
N ARG A 68 -0.23 -1.05 -21.82
CA ARG A 68 0.89 -0.40 -21.16
C ARG A 68 0.93 -0.81 -19.69
N ALA A 69 2.12 -1.11 -19.20
CA ALA A 69 2.38 -1.30 -17.79
C ALA A 69 3.26 -0.16 -17.29
N SER A 70 2.81 0.55 -16.27
CA SER A 70 3.57 1.61 -15.60
C SER A 70 3.79 1.23 -14.15
N THR A 71 5.05 1.17 -13.71
CA THR A 71 5.41 0.78 -12.35
C THR A 71 5.91 1.98 -11.56
N HIS A 72 5.25 2.25 -10.45
CA HIS A 72 5.53 3.41 -9.60
C HIS A 72 5.82 2.98 -8.17
N PRO A 73 6.69 3.73 -7.45
CA PRO A 73 6.84 3.53 -6.01
C PRO A 73 5.53 3.88 -5.30
N ALA A 74 5.24 3.19 -4.22
CA ALA A 74 4.07 3.46 -3.40
C ALA A 74 4.41 3.40 -1.91
N VAL A 75 3.58 4.08 -1.13
CA VAL A 75 3.66 4.10 0.33
C VAL A 75 2.28 3.85 0.91
N VAL A 76 2.24 3.26 2.10
CA VAL A 76 1.00 3.20 2.87
C VAL A 76 1.01 4.31 3.90
N GLU A 77 0.12 5.28 3.72
CA GLU A 77 -0.08 6.38 4.66
C GLU A 77 -1.55 6.38 5.12
N LYS A 78 -1.76 6.39 6.44
CA LYS A 78 -3.11 6.47 7.05
C LYS A 78 -4.12 5.41 6.54
N GLY A 79 -3.63 4.24 6.11
CA GLY A 79 -4.47 3.16 5.59
C GLY A 79 -4.77 3.24 4.09
N PHE A 80 -4.19 4.21 3.39
CA PHE A 80 -4.26 4.35 1.94
C PHE A 80 -2.94 3.92 1.31
N LEU A 81 -3.02 3.20 0.19
CA LEU A 81 -1.88 2.96 -0.70
C LEU A 81 -1.78 4.16 -1.65
N GLU A 82 -0.80 5.02 -1.43
CA GLU A 82 -0.52 6.19 -2.26
C GLU A 82 0.55 5.85 -3.29
N VAL A 83 0.21 5.99 -4.57
CA VAL A 83 1.12 5.77 -5.69
C VAL A 83 1.80 7.08 -6.03
N GLN A 84 3.13 7.05 -6.05
CA GLN A 84 3.97 8.18 -6.45
C GLN A 84 4.13 8.15 -7.97
N ASP A 85 3.07 8.55 -8.67
CA ASP A 85 3.12 8.91 -10.08
C ASP A 85 3.20 10.44 -10.20
N ASP A 86 4.13 10.91 -11.03
CA ASP A 86 4.41 12.33 -11.28
C ASP A 86 3.36 12.96 -12.21
N GLU A 87 2.64 12.15 -12.99
CA GLU A 87 1.60 12.61 -13.92
C GLU A 87 0.20 12.58 -13.30
N VAL A 88 -0.23 11.43 -12.77
CA VAL A 88 -1.56 11.28 -12.16
C VAL A 88 -1.43 10.53 -10.83
N PRO A 89 -1.33 11.24 -9.69
CA PRO A 89 -1.26 10.57 -8.40
C PRO A 89 -2.54 9.77 -8.17
N SER A 90 -2.39 8.45 -8.03
CA SER A 90 -3.48 7.54 -7.70
C SER A 90 -3.35 7.09 -6.24
N SER A 91 -4.48 6.96 -5.56
CA SER A 91 -4.52 6.39 -4.21
C SER A 91 -5.63 5.38 -4.09
N TYR A 92 -5.38 4.37 -3.27
CA TYR A 92 -6.22 3.20 -3.16
C TYR A 92 -6.50 2.87 -1.69
N THR A 93 -7.73 2.46 -1.41
CA THR A 93 -8.17 2.02 -0.09
C THR A 93 -8.59 0.57 -0.15
N LEU A 94 -8.28 -0.22 0.87
CA LEU A 94 -8.86 -1.55 1.02
C LEU A 94 -10.24 -1.44 1.68
N ASN A 95 -11.29 -1.81 0.95
CA ASN A 95 -12.64 -1.91 1.51
C ASN A 95 -12.74 -3.18 2.35
N GLU A 96 -12.81 -3.05 3.68
CA GLU A 96 -12.85 -4.19 4.60
C GLU A 96 -14.09 -5.08 4.43
N ALA A 97 -15.22 -4.54 3.97
CA ALA A 97 -16.45 -5.31 3.81
C ALA A 97 -16.40 -6.25 2.58
N THR A 98 -15.68 -5.85 1.54
CA THR A 98 -15.61 -6.60 0.27
C THR A 98 -14.24 -7.23 0.01
N GLY A 99 -13.20 -6.79 0.72
CA GLY A 99 -11.80 -7.11 0.41
C GLY A 99 -11.32 -6.53 -0.92
N HIS A 100 -12.06 -5.58 -1.50
CA HIS A 100 -11.69 -4.94 -2.76
C HIS A 100 -10.74 -3.78 -2.52
N LEU A 101 -9.81 -3.59 -3.45
CA LEU A 101 -9.06 -2.34 -3.55
C LEU A 101 -9.91 -1.32 -4.31
N VAL A 102 -10.11 -0.13 -3.77
CA VAL A 102 -10.94 0.92 -4.39
C VAL A 102 -10.08 2.14 -4.63
N ARG A 103 -10.06 2.65 -5.86
CA ARG A 103 -9.38 3.91 -6.20
C ARG A 103 -10.16 5.07 -5.58
N SER A 104 -9.48 6.09 -5.09
CA SER A 104 -10.10 7.18 -4.32
C SER A 104 -11.15 8.01 -5.08
N ASP A 105 -11.16 7.96 -6.41
CA ASP A 105 -12.23 8.54 -7.23
C ASP A 105 -13.52 7.69 -7.29
N ASN A 106 -13.50 6.49 -6.67
CA ASN A 106 -14.55 5.48 -6.67
C ASN A 106 -15.01 5.00 -8.06
N ILE A 107 -14.20 5.26 -9.09
CA ILE A 107 -14.48 4.80 -10.45
C ILE A 107 -14.05 3.34 -10.62
N LEU A 108 -12.89 2.99 -10.06
CA LEU A 108 -12.35 1.64 -10.15
C LEU A 108 -12.34 0.92 -8.80
N SER A 109 -12.86 -0.31 -8.83
CA SER A 109 -12.75 -1.28 -7.74
C SER A 109 -12.11 -2.54 -8.29
N PHE A 110 -11.18 -3.12 -7.54
CA PHE A 110 -10.40 -4.28 -7.93
C PHE A 110 -10.60 -5.43 -6.94
N LYS A 111 -10.79 -6.63 -7.47
CA LYS A 111 -10.79 -7.86 -6.67
C LYS A 111 -9.40 -8.47 -6.66
N LYS A 112 -8.97 -8.98 -5.50
CA LYS A 112 -7.72 -9.73 -5.38
C LYS A 112 -7.85 -11.09 -6.08
N VAL A 113 -6.85 -11.49 -6.85
CA VAL A 113 -6.84 -12.77 -7.59
C VAL A 113 -5.60 -13.63 -7.30
N GLY A 114 -4.62 -13.09 -6.57
CA GLY A 114 -3.41 -13.80 -6.17
C GLY A 114 -2.54 -12.94 -5.26
N SER A 115 -1.51 -13.56 -4.68
CA SER A 115 -0.52 -12.96 -3.77
C SER A 115 0.85 -13.53 -4.07
#